data_AF-A0A2A3JS13-F1
#
_entry.id   AF-A0A2A3JS13-F1
#
_cell.length_a   1.000
_cell.length_b   1.000
_cell.length_c   1.000
_cell.angle_alpha   90.00
_cell.angle_beta   90.00
_cell.angle_gamma   90.00
#
_symmetry.space_group_name_H-M   'P 1'
#
loop_
_entity.id
_entity.type
_entity.pdbx_description
1 polymer ?
#
loop_
_entity_poly.entity_id
_entity_poly.type
_entity_poly.pdbx_seq_one_letter_code
_entity_poly.pdbx_strand_id
1 'polypeptide(L)'
;MRLASLTQVPEALRPGYDPQAHGVGIVHLGLGAFHKAHQAALTDLALAAEGGDWRILGVSLRSPKASDELHPQNGLYTLIAKGAEGTEARVIGAIADAICSAGDPEPALAAMA
;
A
#
# COMPACT_ATOMS: atom_id res chain seq x y z
N MET A 1 -10.55 -12.89 3.29
CA MET A 1 -10.88 -11.96 4.39
C MET A 1 -10.39 -10.58 3.96
N ARG A 2 -11.21 -9.53 4.04
CA ARG A 2 -10.80 -8.17 3.63
C ARG A 2 -10.27 -7.42 4.84
N LEU A 3 -9.10 -6.80 4.70
CA LEU A 3 -8.47 -5.93 5.70
C LEU A 3 -9.10 -4.53 5.62
N ALA A 4 -10.35 -4.37 6.05
CA ALA A 4 -11.00 -3.05 6.03
C ALA A 4 -10.52 -2.13 7.17
N SER A 5 -9.98 -2.71 8.25
CA SER A 5 -9.49 -1.96 9.42
C SER A 5 -8.34 -2.69 10.11
N LEU A 6 -7.35 -1.94 10.58
CA LEU A 6 -6.27 -2.48 11.42
C LEU A 6 -6.77 -2.97 12.78
N THR A 7 -7.91 -2.49 13.27
CA THR A 7 -8.48 -2.93 14.56
C THR A 7 -8.84 -4.42 14.57
N GLN A 8 -9.06 -5.02 13.40
CA GLN A 8 -9.38 -6.44 13.23
C GLN A 8 -8.13 -7.32 13.05
N VAL A 9 -6.95 -6.71 12.90
CA VAL A 9 -5.67 -7.39 12.74
C VAL A 9 -5.03 -7.56 14.11
N PRO A 10 -4.44 -8.71 14.47
CA PRO A 10 -3.63 -8.83 15.69
C PRO A 10 -2.53 -7.77 15.75
N GLU A 11 -2.30 -7.16 16.90
CA GLU A 11 -1.36 -6.04 17.06
C GLU A 11 0.05 -6.37 16.54
N ALA A 12 0.53 -7.58 16.79
CA ALA A 12 1.83 -8.07 16.32
C ALA A 12 2.00 -8.09 14.79
N LEU A 13 0.92 -8.00 14.01
CA LEU A 13 0.96 -7.99 12.54
C LEU A 13 0.71 -6.59 11.94
N ARG A 14 0.38 -5.60 12.75
CA ARG A 14 0.05 -4.23 12.28
C ARG A 14 1.33 -3.45 11.95
N PRO A 15 1.25 -2.41 11.09
CA PRO A 15 2.31 -1.42 10.99
C PRO A 15 2.56 -0.75 12.34
N GLY A 16 3.80 -0.33 12.60
CA GLY A 16 4.20 0.37 13.84
C GLY A 16 3.76 1.84 13.94
N TYR A 17 2.81 2.26 13.11
CA TYR A 17 2.30 3.63 13.01
C TYR A 17 0.81 3.58 12.61
N ASP A 18 0.10 4.70 12.78
CA ASP A 18 -1.26 4.86 12.25
C ASP A 18 -1.18 5.39 10.82
N PRO A 19 -1.53 4.61 9.77
CA PRO A 19 -1.47 5.10 8.40
C PRO A 19 -2.34 6.34 8.14
N GLN A 20 -3.41 6.55 8.91
CA GLN A 20 -4.28 7.71 8.75
C GLN A 20 -3.67 9.01 9.29
N ALA A 21 -2.57 8.92 10.04
CA ALA A 21 -1.81 10.09 10.51
C ALA A 21 -0.84 10.66 9.46
N HIS A 22 -0.72 10.04 8.27
CA HIS A 22 0.25 10.38 7.24
C HIS A 22 -0.40 10.64 5.88
N GLY A 23 0.03 11.70 5.20
CA GLY A 23 -0.40 12.08 3.87
C GLY A 23 0.27 11.31 2.74
N VAL A 24 -0.25 11.52 1.52
CA VAL A 24 0.34 10.99 0.27
C VAL A 24 1.42 11.93 -0.23
N GLY A 25 2.61 11.39 -0.48
CA GLY A 25 3.74 12.12 -1.09
C GLY A 25 4.35 11.41 -2.29
N ILE A 26 3.85 10.22 -2.64
CA ILE A 26 4.37 9.40 -3.73
C ILE A 26 3.22 8.93 -4.61
N VAL A 27 3.30 9.20 -5.91
CA VAL A 27 2.46 8.54 -6.93
C VAL A 27 3.27 7.43 -7.58
N HIS A 28 2.80 6.18 -7.49
CA HIS A 28 3.49 5.03 -8.09
C HIS A 28 2.74 4.51 -9.31
N LEU A 29 3.35 4.64 -10.49
CA LEU A 29 2.81 4.13 -11.75
C LEU A 29 3.18 2.65 -11.94
N GLY A 30 2.19 1.76 -11.85
CA GLY A 30 2.37 0.32 -12.01
C GLY A 30 2.31 -0.45 -10.69
N LEU A 31 1.09 -0.76 -10.23
CA LEU A 31 0.83 -1.40 -8.94
C LEU A 31 1.07 -2.93 -8.91
N GLY A 32 2.27 -3.33 -9.34
CA GLY A 32 2.69 -4.73 -9.46
C GLY A 32 2.99 -5.42 -8.13
N ALA A 33 3.34 -6.71 -8.20
CA ALA A 33 3.77 -7.49 -7.03
C ALA A 33 5.11 -7.01 -6.48
N PHE A 34 6.07 -6.69 -7.36
CA PHE A 34 7.40 -6.21 -6.94
C PHE A 34 7.32 -4.89 -6.16
N HIS A 35 6.49 -3.95 -6.63
CA HIS A 35 6.29 -2.69 -5.92
C HIS A 35 5.81 -2.90 -4.48
N LYS A 36 4.77 -3.72 -4.33
CA LYS A 36 4.23 -4.11 -3.02
C LYS A 36 5.26 -4.84 -2.17
N ALA A 37 6.06 -5.73 -2.75
CA ALA A 37 7.05 -6.48 -1.98
C ALA A 37 8.30 -5.65 -1.61
N HIS A 38 8.56 -4.53 -2.29
CA HIS A 38 9.82 -3.80 -2.18
C HIS A 38 9.65 -2.32 -1.81
N GLN A 39 9.20 -1.45 -2.73
CA GLN A 39 9.17 0.00 -2.46
C GLN A 39 8.12 0.35 -1.40
N ALA A 40 6.91 -0.21 -1.49
CA ALA A 40 5.88 -0.01 -0.47
C ALA A 40 6.33 -0.61 0.87
N ALA A 41 6.96 -1.78 0.85
CA ALA A 41 7.47 -2.47 2.03
C ALA A 41 8.57 -1.68 2.77
N LEU A 42 9.44 -0.97 2.04
CA LEU A 42 10.48 -0.10 2.61
C LEU A 42 9.90 1.24 3.08
N THR A 43 8.97 1.81 2.33
CA THR A 43 8.27 3.04 2.73
C THR A 43 7.50 2.84 4.03
N ASP A 44 6.89 1.67 4.21
CA ASP A 44 6.21 1.26 5.44
C ASP A 44 7.14 1.24 6.66
N LEU A 45 8.38 0.74 6.48
CA LEU A 45 9.39 0.76 7.53
C LEU A 45 9.86 2.18 7.84
N ALA A 46 10.04 3.02 6.82
CA ALA A 46 10.43 4.42 7.00
C ALA A 46 9.35 5.22 7.75
N LEU A 47 8.07 5.04 7.40
CA LEU A 47 6.94 5.64 8.11
C LEU A 47 6.88 5.19 9.57
N ALA A 48 7.13 3.90 9.85
CA ALA A 48 7.19 3.40 11.21
C ALA A 48 8.35 3.98 12.03
N ALA A 49 9.48 4.28 11.39
CA ALA A 49 10.68 4.78 12.06
C ALA A 49 10.62 6.29 12.33
N GLU A 50 10.16 7.09 11.35
CA GLU A 50 10.27 8.55 11.39
C GLU A 50 8.99 9.29 10.99
N GLY A 51 7.98 8.58 10.46
CA GLY A 51 6.75 9.19 9.96
C GLY A 51 6.93 9.99 8.67
N GLY A 52 6.18 11.09 8.56
CA GLY A 52 6.15 11.95 7.36
C GLY A 52 5.05 11.62 6.36
N ASP A 53 4.84 12.51 5.39
CA ASP A 53 3.74 12.41 4.41
C ASP A 53 4.19 11.71 3.13
N TRP A 54 4.68 10.47 3.27
CA TRP A 54 5.24 9.67 2.18
C TRP A 54 4.39 8.45 1.81
N ARG A 55 3.10 8.41 2.18
CA ARG A 55 2.24 7.32 1.72
C ARG A 55 2.08 7.36 0.20
N ILE A 56 1.77 6.20 -0.35
CA ILE A 56 1.79 5.93 -1.79
C ILE A 56 0.37 5.87 -2.33
N LEU A 57 0.08 6.67 -3.35
CA LEU A 57 -1.07 6.45 -4.22
C LEU A 57 -0.64 5.57 -5.41
N GLY A 58 -1.17 4.34 -5.45
CA GLY A 58 -0.87 3.39 -6.53
C GLY A 58 -1.76 3.62 -7.74
N VAL A 59 -1.16 3.69 -8.94
CA VAL A 59 -1.90 3.89 -10.20
C VAL A 59 -1.69 2.68 -11.11
N SER A 60 -2.78 2.02 -11.49
CA SER A 60 -2.76 0.95 -12.49
C SER A 60 -3.10 1.48 -13.87
N LEU A 61 -2.16 1.36 -14.83
CA LEU A 61 -2.33 1.89 -16.19
C LEU A 61 -2.92 0.88 -17.19
N ARG A 62 -2.98 -0.41 -16.83
CA ARG A 62 -3.34 -1.49 -17.77
C ARG A 62 -4.63 -2.23 -17.40
N SER A 63 -4.93 -2.39 -16.11
CA SER A 63 -6.13 -3.10 -15.65
C SER A 63 -6.54 -2.64 -14.25
N PRO A 64 -7.83 -2.76 -13.88
CA PRO A 64 -8.33 -2.35 -12.58
C PRO A 64 -8.06 -3.36 -11.46
N LYS A 65 -7.54 -4.55 -11.79
CA LYS A 65 -7.42 -5.66 -10.83
C LYS A 65 -6.76 -5.26 -9.50
N ALA A 66 -5.64 -4.54 -9.56
CA ALA A 66 -4.92 -4.15 -8.34
C ALA A 66 -5.68 -3.08 -7.53
N SER A 67 -6.36 -2.14 -8.19
CA SER A 67 -7.21 -1.16 -7.49
C SER A 67 -8.43 -1.83 -6.88
N ASP A 68 -9.09 -2.74 -7.59
CA ASP A 68 -10.26 -3.48 -7.10
C ASP A 68 -9.94 -4.34 -5.87
N GLU A 69 -8.70 -4.83 -5.77
CA GLU A 69 -8.21 -5.61 -4.63
C GLU A 69 -7.84 -4.72 -3.43
N LEU A 70 -7.22 -3.55 -3.66
CA LEU A 70 -6.61 -2.73 -2.60
C LEU A 70 -7.50 -1.58 -2.11
N HIS A 71 -8.25 -0.93 -3.00
CA HIS A 71 -9.11 0.20 -2.66
C HIS A 71 -10.12 -0.16 -1.56
N PRO A 72 -10.84 -1.30 -1.62
CA PRO A 72 -11.77 -1.70 -0.55
C PRO A 72 -11.12 -2.04 0.79
N GLN A 73 -9.78 -2.08 0.83
CA GLN A 73 -8.98 -2.38 2.02
C GLN A 73 -8.18 -1.16 2.50
N ASN A 74 -8.50 0.05 2.01
CA ASN A 74 -7.78 1.27 2.34
C ASN A 74 -6.27 1.16 2.05
N GLY A 75 -5.92 0.47 0.94
CA GLY A 75 -4.54 0.21 0.55
C GLY A 75 -3.82 -0.90 1.34
N LEU A 76 -4.45 -1.47 2.38
CA LEU A 76 -3.84 -2.49 3.21
C LEU A 76 -3.69 -3.82 2.46
N TYR A 77 -2.55 -4.48 2.68
CA TYR A 77 -2.30 -5.86 2.24
C TYR A 77 -1.30 -6.54 3.17
N THR A 78 -1.25 -7.88 3.11
CA THR A 78 -0.26 -8.67 3.86
C THR A 78 0.96 -8.94 2.97
N LEU A 79 2.14 -8.59 3.47
CA LEU A 79 3.41 -9.08 2.94
C LEU A 79 3.81 -10.35 3.68
N ILE A 80 4.05 -11.43 2.94
CA ILE A 80 4.56 -12.69 3.49
C ILE A 80 6.00 -12.86 2.99
N ALA A 81 6.96 -12.84 3.91
CA ALA A 81 8.36 -13.12 3.64
C ALA A 81 8.67 -14.57 4.04
N LYS A 82 9.25 -15.35 3.13
CA LYS A 82 9.63 -16.75 3.38
C LYS A 82 11.13 -16.91 3.16
N GLY A 83 11.84 -17.38 4.17
CA GLY A 83 13.27 -17.61 4.17
C GLY A 83 13.66 -18.91 4.87
N ALA A 84 14.96 -19.12 5.08
CA ALA A 84 15.47 -20.32 5.76
C ALA A 84 14.99 -20.43 7.22
N GLU A 85 14.87 -19.28 7.90
CA GLU A 85 14.47 -19.20 9.32
C GLU A 85 12.94 -19.30 9.53
N GLY A 86 12.15 -19.34 8.45
CA GLY A 86 10.70 -19.49 8.54
C GLY A 86 9.92 -18.56 7.62
N THR A 87 8.67 -18.29 8.02
CA THR A 87 7.73 -17.43 7.30
C THR A 87 7.21 -16.37 8.24
N GLU A 88 7.34 -15.12 7.82
CA GLU A 88 6.87 -13.95 8.54
C GLU A 88 5.78 -13.26 7.73
N ALA A 89 4.77 -12.74 8.43
CA ALA A 89 3.70 -11.96 7.84
C ALA A 89 3.60 -10.61 8.53
N ARG A 90 3.41 -9.55 7.74
CA ARG A 90 3.08 -8.22 8.24
C ARG A 90 2.04 -7.56 7.35
N VAL A 91 1.15 -6.77 7.93
CA VAL A 91 0.27 -5.87 7.18
C VAL A 91 1.07 -4.61 6.83
N ILE A 92 0.98 -4.19 5.57
CA ILE A 92 1.59 -2.97 5.05
C ILE A 92 0.54 -1.86 4.99
N GLY A 93 0.87 -0.70 5.55
CA GLY A 93 0.04 0.51 5.56
C GLY A 93 0.50 1.62 4.61
N ALA A 94 1.66 1.47 3.96
CA ALA A 94 2.27 2.53 3.17
C ALA A 94 1.49 2.93 1.91
N ILE A 95 0.63 2.05 1.38
CA ILE A 95 -0.28 2.42 0.28
C ILE A 95 -1.49 3.12 0.89
N ALA A 96 -1.73 4.37 0.50
CA ALA A 96 -2.89 5.17 0.90
C ALA A 96 -4.15 4.71 0.17
N ASP A 97 -4.05 4.57 -1.14
CA ASP A 97 -5.13 4.10 -1.99
C ASP A 97 -4.59 3.57 -3.33
N ALA A 98 -5.46 2.98 -4.14
CA ALA A 98 -5.15 2.44 -5.45
C ALA A 98 -6.24 2.83 -6.47
N ILE A 99 -5.83 3.47 -7.55
CA ILE A 99 -6.71 3.89 -8.66
C ILE A 99 -6.33 3.21 -9.98
N CYS A 100 -7.27 3.20 -10.91
CA CYS A 100 -7.07 2.71 -12.26
C CYS A 100 -7.19 3.85 -13.28
N SER A 101 -6.27 3.90 -14.22
CA SER A 101 -6.25 4.82 -15.36
C SER A 101 -6.16 4.07 -16.68
N ALA A 102 -6.67 2.83 -16.71
CA ALA A 102 -6.75 2.04 -17.93
C ALA A 102 -7.86 2.59 -18.83
N GLY A 103 -7.49 3.14 -19.98
CA GLY A 103 -8.43 3.74 -20.93
C GLY A 103 -8.84 5.18 -20.63
N ASP A 104 -8.42 5.74 -19.50
CA ASP A 104 -8.62 7.14 -19.12
C ASP A 104 -7.41 7.64 -18.29
N PRO A 105 -6.60 8.59 -18.81
CA PRO A 105 -5.43 9.10 -18.10
C PRO A 105 -5.78 10.11 -17.00
N GLU A 106 -6.99 10.67 -16.96
CA GLU A 106 -7.35 11.76 -16.04
C GLU A 106 -7.10 11.43 -14.56
N PRO A 107 -7.43 10.22 -14.04
CA PRO A 107 -7.15 9.92 -12.64
C PRO A 107 -5.65 9.96 -12.30
N ALA A 108 -4.78 9.58 -13.23
CA ALA A 108 -3.34 9.63 -13.03
C ALA A 108 -2.81 11.07 -13.09
N LEU A 109 -3.33 11.89 -14.00
CA LEU A 109 -2.94 13.30 -14.12
C LEU A 109 -3.39 14.11 -12.90
N ALA A 110 -4.63 13.90 -12.44
CA ALA A 110 -5.16 14.53 -11.25
C ALA A 110 -4.36 14.17 -9.98
N ALA A 111 -3.84 12.94 -9.91
CA ALA A 111 -2.99 12.50 -8.80
C ALA A 111 -1.61 13.19 -8.75
N MET A 112 -1.12 13.72 -9.88
CA MET A 112 0.21 14.33 -10.00
C MET A 112 0.19 15.88 -10.04
N ALA A 113 -0.99 16.49 -10.03
CA ALA A 113 -1.20 17.93 -10.10
C ALA A 113 -1.05 18.60 -8.73
#